data_AF-A0A3D0YUG2-F1
#
_entry.id   AF-A0A3D0YUG2-F1
#
_cell.length_a   1.000
_cell.length_b   1.000
_cell.length_c   1.000
_cell.angle_alpha   90.00
_cell.angle_beta   90.00
_cell.angle_gamma   90.00
#
_symmetry.space_group_name_H-M   'P 1'
#
loop_
_entity.id
_entity.type
_entity.pdbx_description
1 polymer ?
#
loop_
_entity_poly.entity_id
_entity_poly.type
_entity_poly.pdbx_seq_one_letter_code
_entity_poly.pdbx_strand_id
1 'polypeptide(L)'
;MPEQFQSAKKDVIKQTPAQIFYSLERCDNDITDLLDELDDLNRSLNDTTLSKAERREITSKRNELKHKLELKHAEQRRLSKEWQAVDPTIRSNYESGDDPWDEWGEI
;
A
#
# COMPACT_ATOMS: atom_id res chain seq x y z
N MET A 1 -40.08 26.33 -15.06
CA MET A 1 -39.76 24.90 -15.23
C MET A 1 -39.18 24.73 -16.61
N PRO A 2 -37.89 24.36 -16.70
CA PRO A 2 -37.57 22.95 -16.93
C PRO A 2 -36.55 22.38 -15.93
N GLU A 3 -36.81 21.14 -15.52
CA GLU A 3 -35.81 20.17 -15.07
C GLU A 3 -34.87 19.81 -16.24
N GLN A 4 -33.63 19.38 -15.96
CA GLN A 4 -33.12 18.05 -16.38
C GLN A 4 -31.63 17.84 -16.05
N PHE A 5 -31.39 16.79 -15.25
CA PHE A 5 -30.17 15.96 -15.18
C PHE A 5 -28.82 16.63 -14.88
N GLN A 6 -28.54 16.84 -13.59
CA GLN A 6 -27.15 16.73 -13.11
C GLN A 6 -26.77 15.25 -13.06
N SER A 7 -26.23 14.76 -14.17
CA SER A 7 -25.52 13.48 -14.19
C SER A 7 -24.23 13.67 -13.39
N ALA A 8 -24.26 13.32 -12.10
CA ALA A 8 -23.08 13.22 -11.27
C ALA A 8 -22.21 12.10 -11.85
N LYS A 9 -21.37 12.45 -12.84
CA LYS A 9 -20.19 11.68 -13.13
C LYS A 9 -19.45 11.58 -11.82
N LYS A 10 -19.27 10.36 -11.34
CA LYS A 10 -18.42 10.00 -10.22
C LYS A 10 -17.04 10.55 -10.57
N ASP A 11 -16.77 11.79 -10.17
CA ASP A 11 -15.49 12.44 -10.42
C ASP A 11 -14.44 11.60 -9.71
N VAL A 12 -13.72 10.81 -10.51
CA VAL A 12 -12.53 10.11 -10.06
C VAL A 12 -11.54 11.21 -9.73
N ILE A 13 -11.47 11.60 -8.46
CA ILE A 13 -10.42 12.49 -7.96
C ILE A 13 -9.11 11.81 -8.34
N LYS A 14 -8.44 12.33 -9.36
CA LYS A 14 -7.13 11.84 -9.78
C LYS A 14 -6.18 12.18 -8.64
N GLN A 15 -5.54 11.15 -8.06
CA GLN A 15 -4.51 11.37 -7.04
C GLN A 15 -3.39 12.24 -7.63
N THR A 16 -2.87 13.18 -6.85
CA THR A 16 -1.70 13.97 -7.25
C THR A 16 -0.45 13.09 -7.24
N PRO A 17 0.62 13.45 -7.98
CA PRO A 17 1.89 12.74 -7.94
C PRO A 17 2.41 12.50 -6.51
N ALA A 18 2.40 13.52 -5.65
CA ALA A 18 2.79 13.40 -4.24
C ALA A 18 1.91 12.37 -3.49
N GLN A 19 0.59 12.38 -3.70
CA GLN A 19 -0.30 11.41 -3.07
C GLN A 19 0.00 9.97 -3.53
N ILE A 20 0.34 9.78 -4.81
CA ILE A 20 0.70 8.46 -5.35
C ILE A 20 2.01 7.99 -4.73
N PHE A 21 3.04 8.86 -4.69
CA PHE A 21 4.35 8.58 -4.11
C PHE A 21 4.24 8.15 -2.63
N TYR A 22 3.64 8.98 -1.78
CA TYR A 22 3.49 8.65 -0.36
C TYR A 22 2.58 7.43 -0.12
N SER A 23 1.58 7.22 -0.97
CA SER A 23 0.76 6.00 -0.89
C SER A 23 1.59 4.76 -1.24
N LEU A 24 2.51 4.86 -2.20
CA LEU A 24 3.39 3.76 -2.60
C LEU A 24 4.36 3.41 -1.48
N GLU A 25 5.06 4.41 -0.91
CA GLU A 25 5.97 4.18 0.23
C GLU A 25 5.26 3.56 1.42
N ARG A 26 4.07 4.07 1.76
CA ARG A 26 3.25 3.48 2.82
C ARG A 26 2.84 2.05 2.51
N CYS A 27 2.50 1.76 1.25
CA CYS A 27 2.14 0.41 0.83
C CYS A 27 3.33 -0.55 0.94
N ASP A 28 4.54 -0.11 0.57
CA ASP A 28 5.76 -0.91 0.69
C ASP A 28 6.13 -1.16 2.16
N ASN A 29 5.94 -0.17 3.05
CA ASN A 29 6.08 -0.35 4.50
C ASN A 29 5.05 -1.36 5.05
N ASP A 30 3.77 -1.22 4.68
CA ASP A 30 2.72 -2.16 5.10
C ASP A 30 3.03 -3.61 4.64
N ILE A 31 3.59 -3.77 3.44
CA ILE A 31 4.03 -5.08 2.91
C ILE A 31 5.16 -5.66 3.78
N THR A 32 6.13 -4.83 4.14
CA THR A 32 7.27 -5.24 4.97
C THR A 32 6.80 -5.70 6.35
N ASP A 33 5.94 -4.91 7.01
CA ASP A 33 5.35 -5.27 8.31
C ASP A 33 4.57 -6.59 8.24
N LEU A 34 3.80 -6.80 7.17
CA LEU A 34 3.05 -8.05 6.95
C LEU A 34 3.97 -9.26 6.72
N LEU A 35 5.11 -9.06 6.05
CA LEU A 35 6.10 -10.12 5.83
C LEU A 35 6.78 -10.51 7.15
N ASP A 36 7.13 -9.53 7.98
CA ASP A 36 7.72 -9.76 9.31
C ASP A 36 6.74 -10.52 10.22
N GLU A 37 5.47 -10.09 10.27
CA GLU A 37 4.45 -10.80 11.05
C GLU A 37 4.23 -12.24 10.53
N LEU A 38 4.30 -12.45 9.22
CA LEU A 38 4.23 -13.80 8.63
C LEU A 38 5.44 -14.67 8.99
N ASP A 39 6.65 -14.11 9.06
CA ASP A 39 7.83 -14.84 9.50
C ASP A 39 7.70 -15.25 10.98
N ASP A 40 7.23 -14.35 11.84
CA ASP A 40 6.98 -14.63 13.25
C ASP A 40 5.95 -15.75 13.46
N LEU A 41 4.86 -15.76 12.68
CA LEU A 41 3.89 -16.85 12.74
C LEU A 41 4.47 -18.17 12.21
N ASN A 42 5.31 -18.14 11.19
CA ASN A 42 5.98 -19.35 10.69
C ASN A 42 6.98 -19.90 11.72
N ARG A 43 7.74 -19.04 12.40
CA ARG A 43 8.59 -19.43 13.53
C ARG A 43 7.78 -20.04 14.66
N SER A 44 6.65 -19.41 15.01
CA SER A 44 5.73 -19.91 16.03
C SER A 44 5.20 -21.31 15.66
N LEU A 45 4.82 -21.56 14.41
CA LEU A 45 4.35 -22.88 13.97
C LEU A 45 5.41 -23.98 14.08
N ASN A 46 6.69 -23.64 14.03
CA ASN A 46 7.79 -24.59 14.22
C ASN A 46 8.01 -24.98 15.68
N ASP A 47 7.44 -24.24 16.64
CA ASP A 47 7.47 -24.60 18.05
C ASP A 47 6.72 -25.93 18.25
N THR A 48 7.39 -26.94 18.80
CA THR A 48 6.84 -28.29 19.04
C THR A 48 5.94 -28.35 20.28
N THR A 49 5.98 -27.33 21.14
CA THR A 49 5.20 -27.26 22.39
C THR A 49 3.74 -26.86 22.17
N LEU A 50 3.42 -26.26 21.02
CA LEU A 50 2.06 -25.82 20.70
C LEU A 50 1.06 -26.99 20.60
N SER A 51 -0.09 -26.79 21.22
CA SER A 51 -1.24 -27.67 21.10
C SER A 51 -1.83 -27.64 19.68
N LYS A 52 -2.64 -28.64 19.37
CA LYS A 52 -3.36 -28.72 18.08
C LYS A 52 -4.31 -27.54 17.86
N ALA A 53 -4.88 -26.98 18.94
CA ALA A 53 -5.79 -25.84 18.86
C ALA A 53 -5.00 -24.55 18.52
N GLU A 54 -3.91 -24.28 19.22
CA GLU A 54 -3.05 -23.11 18.99
C GLU A 54 -2.43 -23.15 17.59
N ARG A 55 -1.95 -24.32 17.12
CA ARG A 55 -1.46 -24.46 15.74
C ARG A 55 -2.52 -24.11 14.70
N ARG A 56 -3.78 -24.48 14.93
CA ARG A 56 -4.89 -24.14 14.02
C ARG A 56 -5.16 -22.64 14.02
N GLU A 57 -5.15 -22.01 15.18
CA GLU A 57 -5.35 -20.56 15.32
C GLU A 57 -4.23 -19.78 14.62
N ILE A 58 -2.97 -20.15 14.87
CA ILE A 58 -1.80 -19.53 14.21
C ILE A 58 -1.86 -19.74 12.69
N THR A 59 -2.25 -20.94 12.25
CA THR A 59 -2.44 -21.23 10.81
C THR A 59 -3.56 -20.36 10.20
N SER A 60 -4.66 -20.16 10.93
CA SER A 60 -5.76 -19.30 10.52
C SER A 60 -5.30 -17.86 10.36
N LYS A 61 -4.60 -17.32 11.38
CA LYS A 61 -4.04 -15.96 11.34
C LYS A 61 -3.05 -15.79 10.20
N ARG A 62 -2.17 -16.77 9.97
CA ARG A 62 -1.22 -16.77 8.85
C ARG A 62 -1.94 -16.71 7.51
N ASN A 63 -3.02 -17.46 7.33
CA ASN A 63 -3.78 -17.43 6.08
C ASN A 63 -4.47 -16.07 5.86
N GLU A 64 -4.98 -15.45 6.93
CA GLU A 64 -5.54 -14.10 6.87
C GLU A 64 -4.47 -13.05 6.48
N LEU A 65 -3.28 -13.11 7.10
CA LEU A 65 -2.18 -12.21 6.76
C LEU A 65 -1.68 -12.41 5.33
N LYS A 66 -1.61 -13.66 4.84
CA LYS A 66 -1.29 -13.92 3.43
C LYS A 66 -2.29 -13.25 2.49
N HIS A 67 -3.58 -13.33 2.80
CA HIS A 67 -4.59 -12.65 1.99
C HIS A 67 -4.43 -11.13 2.03
N LYS A 68 -4.17 -10.54 3.20
CA LYS A 68 -3.87 -9.10 3.32
C LYS A 68 -2.64 -8.70 2.51
N LEU A 69 -1.58 -9.51 2.55
CA LEU A 69 -0.35 -9.30 1.78
C LEU A 69 -0.63 -9.33 0.27
N GLU A 70 -1.45 -10.27 -0.21
CA GLU A 70 -1.88 -10.31 -1.62
C GLU A 70 -2.61 -9.03 -2.04
N LEU A 71 -3.50 -8.52 -1.19
CA LEU A 71 -4.22 -7.25 -1.44
C LEU A 71 -3.25 -6.07 -1.46
N LYS A 72 -2.29 -6.02 -0.54
CA LYS A 72 -1.26 -4.98 -0.52
C LYS A 72 -0.35 -5.03 -1.74
N HIS A 73 0.09 -6.21 -2.18
CA HIS A 73 0.80 -6.33 -3.45
C HIS A 73 -0.04 -5.90 -4.65
N ALA A 74 -1.35 -6.14 -4.65
CA ALA A 74 -2.22 -5.65 -5.71
C ALA A 74 -2.34 -4.11 -5.69
N GLU A 75 -2.46 -3.52 -4.51
CA GLU A 75 -2.45 -2.07 -4.30
C GLU A 75 -1.12 -1.46 -4.76
N GLN A 76 0.00 -2.05 -4.36
CA GLN A 76 1.36 -1.64 -4.74
C GLN A 76 1.57 -1.67 -6.26
N ARG A 77 1.12 -2.74 -6.95
CA ARG A 77 1.16 -2.81 -8.41
C ARG A 77 0.31 -1.72 -9.07
N ARG A 78 -0.87 -1.42 -8.51
CA ARG A 78 -1.73 -0.34 -9.02
C ARG A 78 -1.04 1.02 -8.85
N LEU A 79 -0.55 1.33 -7.65
CA LEU A 79 0.14 2.58 -7.34
C LEU A 79 1.43 2.74 -8.14
N SER A 80 2.22 1.67 -8.31
CA SER A 80 3.42 1.67 -9.14
C SER A 80 3.10 1.99 -10.61
N LYS A 81 2.01 1.43 -11.15
CA LYS A 81 1.56 1.77 -12.51
C LYS A 81 1.10 3.22 -12.63
N GLU A 82 0.40 3.73 -11.61
CA GLU A 82 -0.02 5.14 -11.57
C GLU A 82 1.19 6.07 -11.45
N TRP A 83 2.19 5.70 -10.66
CA TRP A 83 3.45 6.41 -10.55
C TRP A 83 4.18 6.43 -11.89
N GLN A 84 4.30 5.30 -12.58
CA GLN A 84 4.90 5.23 -13.91
C GLN A 84 4.19 6.12 -14.96
N ALA A 85 2.91 6.42 -14.75
CA ALA A 85 2.13 7.33 -15.59
C ALA A 85 2.31 8.81 -15.23
N VAL A 86 2.91 9.13 -14.08
CA VAL A 86 3.36 10.48 -13.73
C VAL A 86 4.51 10.88 -14.66
N ASP A 87 4.53 12.17 -15.04
CA ASP A 87 5.59 12.74 -15.86
C ASP A 87 7.00 12.36 -15.33
N PRO A 88 7.93 11.90 -16.19
CA PRO A 88 9.26 11.45 -15.76
C PRO A 88 10.06 12.52 -15.04
N THR A 89 9.88 13.80 -15.38
CA THR A 89 10.54 14.93 -14.73
C THR A 89 10.04 15.07 -13.30
N ILE A 90 8.71 15.01 -13.12
CA ILE A 90 8.10 15.07 -11.80
C ILE A 90 8.56 13.88 -10.97
N ARG A 91 8.56 12.66 -11.52
CA ARG A 91 9.06 11.47 -10.82
C ARG A 91 10.52 11.58 -10.39
N SER A 92 11.38 12.01 -11.31
CA SER A 92 12.81 12.16 -11.06
C SER A 92 13.09 13.08 -9.88
N ASN A 93 12.25 14.09 -9.64
CA ASN A 93 12.40 14.99 -8.48
C ASN A 93 12.13 14.28 -7.15
N TYR A 94 11.23 13.30 -7.08
CA TYR A 94 10.99 12.55 -5.84
C TYR A 94 11.97 11.38 -5.70
N GLU A 95 12.41 10.78 -6.81
CA GLU A 95 13.34 9.63 -6.81
C GLU A 95 14.82 10.05 -6.61
N SER A 96 15.18 11.31 -6.87
CA SER A 96 16.56 11.81 -6.72
C SER A 96 16.98 12.09 -5.28
N GLY A 97 16.06 12.01 -4.31
CA GLY A 97 16.33 12.34 -2.91
C GLY A 97 16.55 13.83 -2.64
N ASP A 98 16.42 14.68 -3.66
CA ASP A 98 16.23 16.12 -3.49
C ASP A 98 14.75 16.34 -3.20
N ASP A 99 14.37 16.42 -1.93
CA ASP A 99 12.97 16.65 -1.56
C ASP A 99 12.52 17.98 -2.20
N PRO A 100 11.61 18.00 -3.19
CA PRO A 100 11.18 19.24 -3.82
C PRO A 100 10.40 20.16 -2.86
N TRP A 101 10.14 19.69 -1.62
CA TRP A 101 9.57 20.46 -0.52
C TRP A 101 10.62 21.09 0.40
N ASP A 102 11.93 20.78 0.26
CA ASP A 102 12.99 21.50 0.98
C ASP A 102 13.00 23.00 0.62
N GLU A 103 12.53 23.38 -0.57
CA GLU A 103 12.36 24.80 -0.95
C GLU A 103 11.05 25.44 -0.44
N TRP A 104 10.06 24.65 0.00
CA TRP A 104 8.76 25.16 0.47
C TRP A 104 8.63 25.16 2.00
N GLY A 105 9.62 24.62 2.72
CA GLY A 105 9.76 24.73 4.17
C GLY A 105 10.29 26.09 4.65
N GLU A 106 10.72 26.97 3.75
CA GLU A 106 11.23 28.32 4.04
C GLU A 106 10.37 29.47 3.43
N ILE A 107 9.13 29.20 2.99
CA ILE A 107 8.17 30.22 2.49
C ILE A 107 6.99 30.38 3.45
#